data_AF-A0A823FP74-F1
#
_entry.id   AF-A0A823FP74-F1
#
_cell.length_a   1.000
_cell.length_b   1.000
_cell.length_c   1.000
_cell.angle_alpha   90.00
_cell.angle_beta   90.00
_cell.angle_gamma   90.00
#
_symmetry.space_group_name_H-M   'P 1'
#
loop_
_entity.id
_entity.type
_entity.pdbx_description
1 polymer ?
#
loop_
_entity_poly.entity_id
_entity_poly.type
_entity_poly.pdbx_seq_one_letter_code
_entity_poly.pdbx_strand_id
1 'polypeptide(L)'
;EMIKSNNPEEKVPDVERWAHDIRIMIEQDKRDAEKVKNAIIWSQKNDFWCGVIKSPKSLRKNYDQMATQRNKPVANKPFNKYNKQTKPEVLPDWFNKEQQEAPKQQKMTEEEKKAYEEVMRKLGRGDELEAKA
;
A
#
# COMPACT_ATOMS: atom_id res chain seq x y z
N GLU A 1 -16.77 -29.64 -9.27
CA GLU A 1 -15.41 -29.68 -9.84
C GLU A 1 -14.68 -28.34 -9.91
N MET A 2 -15.36 -27.19 -9.81
CA MET A 2 -14.71 -25.86 -10.01
C MET A 2 -13.58 -25.52 -9.02
N ILE A 3 -13.58 -26.09 -7.81
CA ILE A 3 -12.60 -25.74 -6.76
C ILE A 3 -11.20 -26.31 -7.04
N LYS A 4 -11.11 -27.51 -7.64
CA LYS A 4 -9.82 -28.12 -8.02
C LYS A 4 -9.12 -27.34 -9.13
N SER A 5 -9.86 -26.63 -9.96
CA SER A 5 -9.30 -25.87 -11.08
C SER A 5 -8.58 -24.59 -10.63
N ASN A 6 -8.94 -24.04 -9.46
CA ASN A 6 -8.39 -22.79 -8.95
C ASN A 6 -7.15 -22.99 -8.07
N ASN A 7 -7.01 -24.14 -7.41
CA ASN A 7 -5.81 -24.50 -6.67
C ASN A 7 -5.57 -26.02 -6.72
N PRO A 8 -4.55 -26.48 -7.47
CA PRO A 8 -4.27 -27.91 -7.64
C PRO A 8 -3.75 -28.59 -6.36
N GLU A 9 -3.25 -27.84 -5.37
CA GLU A 9 -2.77 -28.33 -4.07
C GLU A 9 -3.86 -28.34 -2.98
N GLU A 10 -5.11 -28.03 -3.32
CA GLU A 10 -6.17 -27.92 -2.32
C GLU A 10 -6.56 -29.30 -1.77
N LYS A 11 -6.48 -29.44 -0.43
CA LYS A 11 -6.86 -30.65 0.31
C LYS A 11 -8.26 -31.11 -0.07
N VAL A 12 -8.43 -32.44 -0.21
CA VAL A 12 -9.74 -33.06 -0.52
C VAL A 12 -10.81 -32.50 0.43
N PRO A 13 -11.87 -31.87 -0.10
CA PRO A 13 -12.94 -31.33 0.73
C PRO A 13 -13.64 -32.46 1.50
N ASP A 14 -13.82 -32.27 2.79
CA ASP A 14 -14.63 -33.15 3.64
C ASP A 14 -16.11 -32.98 3.29
N VAL A 15 -16.64 -33.90 2.48
CA VAL A 15 -17.99 -33.82 1.92
C VAL A 15 -19.07 -33.91 3.00
N GLU A 16 -18.83 -34.67 4.07
CA GLU A 16 -19.78 -34.82 5.18
C GLU A 16 -19.91 -33.51 5.95
N ARG A 17 -18.77 -32.90 6.28
CA ARG A 17 -18.73 -31.59 6.92
C ARG A 17 -19.36 -30.51 6.05
N TRP A 18 -19.16 -30.59 4.74
CA TRP A 18 -19.79 -29.70 3.79
C TRP A 18 -21.31 -29.80 3.82
N ALA A 19 -21.85 -31.02 3.77
CA ALA A 19 -23.29 -31.24 3.84
C ALA A 19 -23.88 -30.74 5.17
N HIS A 20 -23.18 -30.96 6.28
CA HIS A 20 -23.60 -30.47 7.60
C HIS A 20 -23.68 -28.94 7.66
N ASP A 21 -22.64 -28.24 7.20
CA ASP A 21 -22.62 -26.77 7.21
C ASP A 21 -23.71 -26.18 6.29
N ILE A 22 -23.98 -26.81 5.13
CA ILE A 22 -25.07 -26.39 4.24
C ILE A 22 -26.44 -26.64 4.89
N ARG A 23 -26.61 -27.77 5.57
CA ARG A 23 -27.83 -28.06 6.35
C ARG A 23 -28.08 -27.00 7.41
N ILE A 24 -27.04 -26.60 8.15
CA ILE A 24 -27.12 -25.49 9.13
C ILE A 24 -27.57 -24.18 8.44
N MET A 25 -27.02 -23.85 7.28
CA MET A 25 -27.44 -22.65 6.54
C MET A 25 -28.92 -22.67 6.14
N ILE A 26 -29.48 -23.84 5.84
CA ILE A 26 -30.88 -23.98 5.46
C ILE A 26 -31.79 -23.99 6.69
N GLU A 27 -31.44 -24.78 7.72
CA GLU A 27 -32.28 -24.96 8.90
C GLU A 27 -32.20 -23.79 9.89
N GLN A 28 -30.98 -23.36 10.24
CA GLN A 28 -30.75 -22.32 11.25
C GLN A 28 -30.82 -20.92 10.65
N ASP A 29 -30.08 -20.68 9.56
CA ASP A 29 -30.05 -19.36 8.94
C ASP A 29 -31.28 -19.10 8.04
N LYS A 30 -32.16 -20.12 7.89
CA LYS A 30 -33.37 -20.08 7.05
C LYS A 30 -33.10 -19.56 5.63
N ARG A 31 -31.92 -19.86 5.10
CA ARG A 31 -31.54 -19.42 3.75
C ARG A 31 -32.08 -20.40 2.74
N ASP A 32 -32.63 -19.85 1.67
CA ASP A 32 -33.11 -20.63 0.54
C ASP A 32 -31.94 -21.38 -0.14
N ALA A 33 -32.13 -22.68 -0.38
CA ALA A 33 -31.12 -23.56 -0.94
C ALA A 33 -30.66 -23.08 -2.34
N GLU A 34 -31.59 -22.52 -3.12
CA GLU A 34 -31.28 -21.99 -4.45
C GLU A 34 -30.41 -20.73 -4.36
N LYS A 35 -30.64 -19.87 -3.36
CA LYS A 35 -29.75 -18.71 -3.11
C LYS A 35 -28.34 -19.14 -2.70
N VAL A 36 -28.22 -20.19 -1.88
CA VAL A 36 -26.91 -20.73 -1.46
C VAL A 36 -26.15 -21.29 -2.67
N LYS A 37 -26.82 -22.08 -3.52
CA LYS A 37 -26.24 -22.58 -4.77
C LYS A 37 -25.76 -21.44 -5.68
N ASN A 38 -26.60 -20.43 -5.87
CA ASN A 38 -26.25 -19.26 -6.67
C ASN A 38 -25.08 -18.45 -6.08
N ALA A 39 -24.98 -18.37 -4.75
CA ALA A 39 -23.85 -17.74 -4.08
C ALA A 39 -22.54 -18.50 -4.34
N ILE A 40 -22.55 -19.83 -4.30
CA ILE A 40 -21.38 -20.67 -4.61
C ILE A 40 -20.93 -20.46 -6.07
N ILE A 41 -21.87 -20.50 -7.01
CA ILE A 41 -21.54 -20.29 -8.44
C ILE A 41 -20.97 -18.88 -8.65
N TRP A 42 -21.56 -17.87 -8.01
CA TRP A 42 -21.09 -16.50 -8.11
C TRP A 42 -19.71 -16.31 -7.48
N SER A 43 -19.45 -16.90 -6.30
CA SER A 43 -18.16 -16.79 -5.63
C SER A 43 -17.04 -17.44 -6.44
N GLN A 44 -17.32 -18.57 -7.11
CA GLN A 44 -16.32 -19.22 -7.96
C GLN A 44 -16.01 -18.46 -9.26
N LYS A 45 -16.92 -17.60 -9.73
CA LYS A 45 -16.71 -16.74 -10.90
C LYS A 45 -16.00 -15.42 -10.58
N ASN A 46 -15.90 -15.06 -9.30
CA ASN A 46 -15.32 -13.79 -8.88
C ASN A 46 -13.89 -14.00 -8.37
N ASP A 47 -12.93 -13.27 -8.94
CA ASP A 47 -11.50 -13.41 -8.65
C ASP A 47 -11.13 -13.20 -7.18
N PHE A 48 -11.86 -12.33 -6.47
CA PHE A 48 -11.64 -12.11 -5.04
C PHE A 48 -12.27 -13.23 -4.20
N TRP A 49 -13.52 -13.57 -4.49
CA TRP A 49 -14.27 -14.53 -3.66
C TRP A 49 -13.89 -15.99 -3.91
N CYS A 50 -13.33 -16.35 -5.06
CA CYS A 50 -12.91 -17.73 -5.34
C CYS A 50 -11.81 -18.20 -4.36
N GLY A 51 -10.91 -17.30 -3.95
CA GLY A 51 -9.87 -17.58 -2.95
C GLY A 51 -10.38 -17.59 -1.51
N VAL A 52 -11.45 -16.84 -1.21
CA VAL A 52 -12.04 -16.73 0.14
C VAL A 52 -12.98 -17.90 0.44
N ILE A 53 -13.76 -18.34 -0.56
CA ILE A 53 -14.79 -19.36 -0.40
C ILE A 53 -14.23 -20.75 -0.72
N LYS A 54 -13.47 -21.27 0.24
CA LYS A 54 -12.84 -22.61 0.19
C LYS A 54 -13.65 -23.70 0.90
N SER A 55 -14.65 -23.32 1.70
CA SER A 55 -15.52 -24.25 2.44
C SER A 55 -16.91 -23.65 2.71
N PRO A 56 -17.95 -24.48 2.93
CA PRO A 56 -19.29 -24.04 3.32
C PRO A 56 -19.30 -23.24 4.62
N LYS A 57 -18.42 -23.54 5.57
CA LYS A 57 -18.21 -22.69 6.76
C LYS A 57 -17.76 -21.27 6.40
N SER A 58 -16.81 -21.13 5.47
CA SER A 58 -16.39 -19.81 4.96
C SER A 58 -17.51 -19.12 4.19
N LEU A 59 -18.28 -19.88 3.39
CA LEU A 59 -19.48 -19.40 2.70
C LEU A 59 -20.48 -18.82 3.69
N ARG A 60 -20.86 -19.56 4.73
CA ARG A 60 -21.81 -19.13 5.76
C ARG A 60 -21.36 -17.83 6.43
N LYS A 61 -20.09 -17.76 6.85
CA LYS A 61 -19.52 -16.57 7.52
C LYS A 61 -19.56 -15.31 6.64
N ASN A 62 -19.28 -15.46 5.35
CA ASN A 62 -19.14 -14.33 4.43
C ASN A 62 -20.39 -14.07 3.58
N TYR A 63 -21.45 -14.87 3.74
CA TYR A 63 -22.64 -14.84 2.88
C TYR A 63 -23.27 -13.44 2.80
N ASP A 64 -23.44 -12.76 3.92
CA ASP A 64 -24.07 -11.42 3.95
C ASP A 64 -23.19 -10.35 3.30
N GLN A 65 -21.89 -10.42 3.52
CA GLN A 65 -20.92 -9.53 2.87
C GLN A 65 -20.94 -9.73 1.35
N MET A 66 -20.98 -10.99 0.93
CA MET A 66 -21.04 -11.40 -0.46
C MET A 66 -22.33 -10.94 -1.13
N ALA A 67 -23.49 -11.15 -0.47
CA ALA A 67 -24.79 -10.70 -0.96
C ALA A 67 -24.83 -9.18 -1.12
N THR A 68 -24.24 -8.45 -0.16
CA THR A 68 -24.11 -6.99 -0.24
C THR A 68 -23.22 -6.57 -1.42
N GLN A 69 -22.06 -7.21 -1.61
CA GLN A 69 -21.17 -6.91 -2.74
C GLN A 69 -21.80 -7.25 -4.10
N ARG A 70 -22.58 -8.34 -4.18
CA ARG A 70 -23.30 -8.74 -5.40
C ARG A 70 -24.40 -7.75 -5.75
N ASN A 71 -25.11 -7.23 -4.76
CA ASN A 71 -26.22 -6.29 -4.96
C ASN A 71 -25.76 -4.84 -5.13
N LYS A 72 -24.49 -4.53 -4.84
CA LYS A 72 -23.96 -3.21 -5.15
C LYS A 72 -24.05 -3.03 -6.66
N PRO A 73 -24.68 -1.95 -7.14
CA PRO A 73 -24.55 -1.60 -8.55
C PRO A 73 -23.05 -1.50 -8.82
N VAL A 74 -22.60 -2.08 -9.93
CA VAL A 74 -21.23 -1.89 -10.42
C VAL A 74 -21.13 -0.39 -10.65
N ALA A 75 -20.66 0.33 -9.62
CA ALA A 75 -20.38 1.73 -9.75
C ALA A 75 -19.20 1.72 -10.71
N ASN A 76 -19.49 2.02 -11.99
CA ASN A 76 -18.51 2.46 -12.97
C ASN A 76 -17.91 3.80 -12.50
N LYS A 77 -17.51 3.90 -11.23
CA LYS A 77 -16.58 4.90 -10.78
C LYS A 77 -15.27 4.45 -11.42
N PRO A 78 -14.69 5.23 -12.35
CA PRO A 78 -13.33 4.95 -12.75
C PRO A 78 -12.52 4.86 -11.47
N PHE A 79 -11.71 3.79 -11.35
CA PHE A 79 -10.70 3.66 -10.30
C PHE A 79 -9.67 4.76 -10.54
N ASN A 80 -10.06 6.00 -10.26
CA ASN A 80 -9.25 7.17 -10.54
C ASN A 80 -8.31 7.32 -9.35
N LYS A 81 -7.30 6.44 -9.32
CA LYS A 81 -6.23 6.38 -8.32
C LYS A 81 -5.54 7.75 -8.16
N TYR A 82 -5.64 8.60 -9.20
CA TYR A 82 -4.96 9.88 -9.33
C TYR A 82 -5.84 11.12 -9.14
N ASN A 83 -7.15 10.98 -8.86
CA ASN A 83 -8.03 12.14 -8.61
C ASN A 83 -8.43 12.29 -7.13
N LYS A 84 -7.50 12.00 -6.22
CA LYS A 84 -7.60 12.60 -4.89
C LYS A 84 -7.25 14.07 -5.07
N GLN A 85 -8.20 14.97 -4.87
CA GLN A 85 -7.89 16.37 -4.65
C GLN A 85 -7.04 16.44 -3.38
N THR A 86 -5.72 16.35 -3.53
CA THR A 86 -4.79 16.75 -2.49
C THR A 86 -5.02 18.24 -2.32
N LYS A 87 -5.58 18.65 -1.17
CA LYS A 87 -5.58 20.06 -0.81
C LYS A 87 -4.12 20.51 -0.93
N PRO A 88 -3.76 21.47 -1.80
CA PRO A 88 -2.42 21.99 -1.77
C PRO A 88 -2.23 22.55 -0.37
N GLU A 89 -1.33 21.94 0.40
CA GLU A 89 -0.99 22.43 1.73
C GLU A 89 -0.43 23.84 1.52
N VAL A 90 -1.20 24.85 1.94
CA VAL A 90 -0.72 26.22 1.93
C VAL A 90 0.37 26.27 2.97
N LEU A 91 1.62 26.30 2.51
CA LEU A 91 2.78 26.38 3.37
C LEU A 91 2.63 27.63 4.25
N PRO A 92 2.79 27.50 5.58
CA PRO A 92 2.66 28.63 6.48
C PRO A 92 3.63 29.76 6.12
N ASP A 93 3.29 31.00 6.46
CA ASP A 93 4.11 32.20 6.16
C ASP A 93 5.55 32.12 6.70
N TRP A 94 5.80 31.27 7.70
CA TRP A 94 7.14 31.02 8.23
C TRP A 94 7.99 30.08 7.35
N PHE A 95 7.39 29.22 6.52
CA PHE A 95 8.10 28.27 5.64
C PHE A 95 8.88 28.98 4.53
N ASN A 96 8.39 30.14 4.08
CA ASN A 96 9.09 30.99 3.10
C ASN A 96 10.18 31.86 3.73
N LYS A 97 10.37 31.80 5.06
CA LYS A 97 11.22 32.76 5.77
C LYS A 97 12.64 32.30 6.05
N GLU A 98 13.06 31.10 5.65
CA GLU A 98 14.37 30.57 6.03
C GLU A 98 15.11 29.85 4.88
N GLN A 99 15.24 30.53 3.74
CA GLN A 99 16.55 30.55 3.04
C GLN A 99 17.29 31.85 3.34
N GLN A 100 17.20 32.31 4.60
CA GLN A 100 18.08 33.36 5.11
C GLN A 100 19.48 32.77 5.21
N GLU A 101 20.22 32.96 4.13
CA GLU A 101 21.66 32.92 3.97
C GLU A 101 22.39 32.18 5.09
N ALA A 102 22.78 30.91 4.84
CA ALA A 102 23.90 30.32 5.57
C ALA A 102 25.01 31.37 5.63
N PRO A 103 25.63 31.64 6.80
CA PRO A 103 26.58 32.74 6.94
C PRO A 103 27.60 32.62 5.82
N LYS A 104 27.57 33.55 4.86
CA LYS A 104 28.53 33.60 3.76
C LYS A 104 29.89 33.60 4.45
N GLN A 105 30.67 32.54 4.25
CA GLN A 105 31.99 32.38 4.86
C GLN A 105 32.76 33.70 4.69
N GLN A 106 33.20 34.30 5.80
CA GLN A 106 33.97 35.53 5.77
C GLN A 106 35.21 35.28 4.90
N LYS A 107 35.24 35.87 3.70
CA LYS A 107 36.41 35.76 2.83
C LYS A 107 37.51 36.61 3.47
N MET A 108 38.60 35.98 3.92
CA MET A 108 39.80 36.70 4.40
C MET A 108 40.18 37.79 3.39
N THR A 109 40.54 38.96 3.90
CA THR A 109 41.08 40.05 3.09
C THR A 109 42.39 39.61 2.43
N GLU A 110 42.76 40.27 1.32
CA GLU A 110 43.98 39.94 0.55
C GLU A 110 45.24 39.95 1.43
N GLU A 111 45.28 40.88 2.39
CA GLU A 111 46.38 41.05 3.33
C GLU A 111 46.46 39.92 4.35
N GLU A 112 45.31 39.48 4.88
CA GLU A 112 45.23 38.34 5.80
C GLU A 112 45.62 37.03 5.11
N LYS A 113 45.26 36.86 3.83
CA LYS A 113 45.69 35.71 3.02
C LYS A 113 47.20 35.70 2.82
N LYS A 114 47.78 36.86 2.48
CA LYS A 114 49.23 36.99 2.29
C LYS A 114 50.00 36.78 3.60
N ALA A 115 49.46 37.27 4.72
CA ALA A 115 50.02 37.03 6.04
C ALA A 115 49.95 35.55 6.43
N TYR A 116 48.83 34.88 6.16
CA TYR A 116 48.67 33.44 6.39
C TYR A 116 49.63 32.61 5.53
N GLU A 117 49.78 32.97 4.25
CA GLU A 117 50.75 32.35 3.34
C GLU A 117 52.20 32.52 3.84
N GLU A 118 52.57 33.72 4.27
CA GLU A 118 53.92 33.95 4.81
C GLU A 118 54.17 33.19 6.12
N VAL A 119 53.17 33.11 7.00
CA VAL A 119 53.22 32.31 8.23
C VAL A 119 53.41 30.83 7.89
N MET A 120 52.67 30.30 6.91
CA MET A 120 52.79 28.91 6.47
C MET A 120 54.15 28.60 5.82
N ARG A 121 54.72 29.56 5.07
CA ARG A 121 56.07 29.46 4.52
C ARG A 121 57.14 29.42 5.62
N LYS A 122 57.02 30.23 6.67
CA LYS A 122 57.95 30.25 7.82
C LYS A 122 57.89 28.97 8.66
N LEU A 123 56.73 28.32 8.70
CA LEU A 123 56.51 27.03 9.36
C LEU A 123 56.97 25.82 8.52
N GLY A 124 57.52 26.03 7.32
CA GLY A 124 57.99 24.96 6.43
C GLY A 124 56.86 24.10 5.83
N ARG A 125 55.61 24.59 5.85
CA ARG A 125 54.41 23.92 5.29
C ARG A 125 53.95 24.57 3.97
N GLY A 126 54.88 25.16 3.21
CA GLY A 126 54.60 25.84 1.95
C GLY A 126 53.96 24.92 0.90
N ASP A 127 54.32 23.64 0.93
CA ASP A 127 53.89 22.59 0.01
C ASP A 127 52.35 22.37 0.05
N GLU A 128 51.70 22.68 1.18
CA GLU A 128 50.24 22.57 1.35
C GLU A 128 49.44 23.69 0.65
N LEU A 129 50.10 24.80 0.31
CA LEU A 129 49.48 25.89 -0.45
C LEU A 129 49.49 25.61 -1.95
N GLU A 130 50.57 25.00 -2.46
CA GLU A 130 50.72 24.63 -3.87
C GLU A 130 49.77 23.48 -4.26
N ALA A 131 49.46 22.58 -3.33
CA ALA A 131 48.49 21.50 -3.52
C ALA A 131 47.01 21.96 -3.55
N LYS A 132 46.72 23.21 -3.17
CA LYS A 132 45.37 23.80 -3.17
C LYS A 132 45.16 24.88 -4.24
N ALA A 133 46.20 25.23 -5.00
CA ALA A 133 46.15 26.12 -6.16
C ALA A 133 45.81 25.33 -7.43
#